data_AF-X1ABS7-F1
#
_entry.id   AF-X1ABS7-F1
#
_cell.length_a   1.000
_cell.length_b   1.000
_cell.length_c   1.000
_cell.angle_alpha   90.00
_cell.angle_beta   90.00
_cell.angle_gamma   90.00
#
_symmetry.space_group_name_H-M   'P 1'
#
loop_
_entity.id
_entity.type
_entity.pdbx_description
1 polymer ?
#
loop_
_entity_poly.entity_id
_entity_poly.type
_entity_poly.pdbx_seq_one_letter_code
_entity_poly.pdbx_strand_id
1 'polypeptide(L)' 'FADALPKTRSGKIMRRILKAIASGTEIGNVTTLADPSVVDVLLEERKKMDIEVG' A
#
# COMPACT_ATOMS: atom_id res chain seq x y z
N PHE A 1 -8.80 -5.98 -12.78
CA PHE A 1 -7.76 -5.02 -12.38
C PHE A 1 -7.40 -5.33 -10.94
N ALA A 2 -6.14 -5.19 -10.53
CA ALA A 2 -5.78 -5.34 -9.12
C ALA A 2 -5.95 -3.95 -8.49
N ASP A 3 -7.12 -3.69 -7.93
CA ASP A 3 -7.58 -2.34 -7.58
C ASP A 3 -6.74 -1.70 -6.47
N ALA A 4 -5.99 -2.50 -5.71
CA ALA A 4 -5.17 -2.04 -4.59
C ALA A 4 -3.64 -2.04 -4.85
N LEU A 5 -3.15 -2.22 -6.09
CA LEU A 5 -1.70 -2.19 -6.32
C LEU A 5 -1.16 -0.75 -6.38
N PRO A 6 -0.21 -0.36 -5.52
CA PRO A 6 0.37 0.98 -5.56
C PRO A 6 1.23 1.11 -6.81
N LYS A 7 0.79 1.96 -7.75
CA LYS A 7 1.47 2.20 -9.03
C LYS A 7 1.82 3.68 -9.19
N THR A 8 2.96 3.96 -9.80
CA THR A 8 3.33 5.31 -10.22
C THR A 8 2.42 5.80 -11.34
N ARG A 9 2.45 7.11 -11.64
CA ARG A 9 1.79 7.68 -12.84
C ARG A 9 2.23 7.04 -14.17
N SER A 10 3.40 6.41 -14.19
CA SER A 10 3.92 5.65 -15.34
C SER A 10 3.57 4.15 -15.31
N GLY A 11 2.75 3.70 -14.36
CA GLY A 11 2.27 2.33 -14.23
C GLY A 11 3.22 1.36 -13.50
N LYS A 12 4.39 1.82 -13.03
CA LYS A 12 5.34 0.96 -12.29
C LYS A 12 4.82 0.66 -10.90
N ILE A 13 4.89 -0.60 -10.47
CA ILE A 13 4.48 -1.00 -9.12
C ILE A 13 5.51 -0.50 -8.09
N MET A 14 5.05 0.22 -7.09
CA MET A 14 5.86 0.70 -5.96
C MET A 14 5.92 -0.37 -4.85
N ARG A 15 6.66 -1.46 -5.13
CA ARG A 15 6.82 -2.60 -4.19
C ARG A 15 7.34 -2.21 -2.80
N ARG A 16 8.06 -1.09 -2.68
CA ARG A 16 8.54 -0.55 -1.40
C ARG A 16 7.39 -0.25 -0.43
N ILE A 17 6.27 0.29 -0.94
CA ILE A 17 5.09 0.60 -0.13
C ILE A 17 4.47 -0.70 0.40
N LEU A 18 4.31 -1.71 -0.46
CA LEU A 18 3.81 -3.02 -0.05
C LEU A 18 4.69 -3.65 1.05
N LYS A 19 6.02 -3.57 0.89
CA LYS A 19 6.95 -4.05 1.92
C LYS A 19 6.79 -3.31 3.23
N ALA A 20 6.73 -1.98 3.19
CA ALA A 20 6.61 -1.16 4.40
C ALA A 20 5.32 -1.45 5.17
N ILE A 21 4.19 -1.60 4.47
CA ILE A 21 2.91 -1.96 5.08
C ILE A 21 2.99 -3.35 5.73
N ALA A 22 3.52 -4.34 5.00
CA ALA A 22 3.68 -5.71 5.50
C ALA A 22 4.64 -5.80 6.69
N SER A 23 5.70 -5.00 6.73
CA SER A 23 6.65 -4.94 7.85
C SER A 23 6.24 -3.97 8.97
N GLY A 24 5.12 -3.26 8.82
CA GLY A 24 4.69 -2.24 9.78
C GLY A 24 5.66 -1.08 9.96
N THR A 25 6.47 -0.77 8.94
CA THR A 25 7.43 0.33 8.96
C THR A 25 6.88 1.56 8.24
N GLU A 26 7.60 2.68 8.32
CA GLU A 26 7.20 3.94 7.67
C GLU A 26 7.14 3.83 6.12
N ILE A 27 6.06 4.33 5.52
CA ILE A 27 5.78 4.25 4.07
C ILE A 27 6.57 5.31 3.27
N GLY A 28 7.03 6.39 3.92
CA GLY A 28 7.80 7.46 3.29
C GLY A 28 7.04 8.18 2.16
N ASN A 29 7.77 8.75 1.21
CA ASN A 29 7.17 9.55 0.13
C ASN A 29 6.32 8.71 -0.85
N VAL A 30 5.09 9.17 -1.10
CA VAL A 30 4.09 8.56 -1.99
C VAL A 30 3.61 9.48 -3.12
N THR A 31 4.21 10.66 -3.30
CA THR A 31 3.71 11.70 -4.25
C THR A 31 3.79 11.29 -5.72
N THR A 32 4.55 10.23 -6.02
CA THR A 32 4.70 9.68 -7.37
C THR A 32 3.64 8.66 -7.75
N LEU A 33 2.79 8.24 -6.79
CA LEU A 33 1.65 7.37 -7.07
C LEU A 33 0.69 8.04 -8.05
N ALA A 34 0.09 7.21 -8.91
CA ALA A 34 -1.05 7.62 -9.72
C ALA A 34 -2.25 7.93 -8.83
N ASP A 35 -2.45 7.11 -7.81
CA ASP A 35 -3.49 7.25 -6.80
C ASP A 35 -2.88 7.05 -5.41
N PRO A 36 -2.71 8.11 -4.62
CA PRO A 36 -2.24 8.01 -3.23
C PRO A 36 -3.22 7.31 -2.28
N SER A 37 -4.53 7.32 -2.56
CA SER A 37 -5.56 6.76 -1.66
C SER A 37 -5.45 5.24 -1.49
N VAL A 38 -4.80 4.56 -2.46
CA VAL A 38 -4.49 3.14 -2.39
C VAL A 38 -3.70 2.75 -1.14
N VAL A 39 -2.94 3.69 -0.57
CA VAL A 39 -2.17 3.45 0.67
C VAL A 39 -3.10 3.26 1.85
N ASP A 40 -4.16 4.06 1.96
CA ASP A 40 -5.14 3.97 3.03
C ASP A 40 -5.89 2.64 2.96
N VAL A 41 -6.33 2.25 1.75
CA VAL A 41 -6.98 0.95 1.50
C VAL A 41 -6.08 -0.21 1.97
N LEU A 42 -4.80 -0.20 1.59
CA LEU A 42 -3.87 -1.27 1.97
C LEU A 42 -3.61 -1.32 3.48
N LEU A 43 -3.63 -0.17 4.17
CA LEU A 43 -3.49 -0.10 5.62
C LEU A 43 -4.74 -0.63 6.34
N GLU A 44 -5.93 -0.34 5.82
CA GLU A 44 -7.18 -0.90 6.34
C GLU A 44 -7.23 -2.42 6.18
N GLU A 45 -6.86 -2.93 5.00
CA GLU A 45 -6.79 -4.38 4.75
C GLU A 45 -5.78 -5.06 5.67
N ARG A 46 -4.60 -4.46 5.88
CA ARG A 46 -3.63 -4.98 6.86
C ARG A 46 -4.22 -5.03 8.28
N LYS A 47 -4.92 -3.98 8.73
CA LYS A 47 -5.55 -3.97 10.06
C LYS A 47 -6.61 -5.06 10.21
N LYS A 48 -7.41 -5.31 9.17
CA LYS A 48 -8.39 -6.42 9.17
C LYS A 48 -7.69 -7.76 9.32
N MET A 49 -6.60 -7.99 8.57
CA MET A 49 -5.80 -9.20 8.71
C MET A 49 -5.24 -9.36 10.12
N ASP A 50 -4.67 -8.30 10.70
CA ASP A 50 -4.12 -8.33 12.07
C ASP A 50 -5.21 -8.68 13.13
N ILE A 51 -6.47 -8.31 12.89
CA ILE A 51 -7.63 -8.67 13.75
C ILE A 51 -8.03 -10.14 13.56
N GLU A 52 -8.00 -10.65 12.33
CA GLU A 52 -8.40 -12.03 12.01
C GLU A 52 -7.37 -13.08 12.46
N VAL A 53 -6.10 -12.69 12.60
CA VAL A 53 -5.01 -13.60 12.99
C VAL A 53 -4.73 -13.54 14.51
N GLY A 54 -5.30 -12.57 15.23
CA GLY A 54 -5.18 -12.40 16.69
C GLY A 54 -6.23 -13.18 17.48
#